data_AF-A0A9D8FN62-F1
#
_entry.id   AF-A0A9D8FN62-F1
#
_cell.length_a   1.000
_cell.length_b   1.000
_cell.length_c   1.000
_cell.angle_alpha   90.00
_cell.angle_beta   90.00
_cell.angle_gamma   90.00
#
_symmetry.space_group_name_H-M   'P 1'
#
loop_
_entity.id
_entity.type
_entity.pdbx_description
1 polymer ?
#
loop_
_entity_poly.entity_id
_entity_poly.type
_entity_poly.pdbx_seq_one_letter_code
_entity_poly.pdbx_strand_id
1 'polypeptide(L)'
;MQIEWIESQFFHTDKIANEMIIIHHTGSNNGRINSLQGTISWFKPDVWRSTRQVSAQYIIARDLRPIIQMVKDEHTAWHAGRSSWEINGVLRENLNNRSIGIELQGDGQLFRYSDFQYDALIWLVKQKMEQFNIPIELVRGHEEITPRKPDPGQLFDWDRLKQGLASVTAPGSDIPAFDDSLDTDGDGIIYLDETDDVKLPSGKDRTIVESILDFFAGLFK
;
A
#
# COMPACT_ATOMS: atom_id res chain seq x y z
N MET A 1 3.16 -9.61 -5.53
CA MET A 1 3.53 -8.18 -5.49
C MET A 1 5.02 -8.05 -5.77
N GLN A 2 5.44 -7.01 -6.49
CA GLN A 2 6.85 -6.70 -6.71
C GLN A 2 7.34 -5.70 -5.66
N ILE A 3 8.63 -5.76 -5.32
CA ILE A 3 9.30 -4.79 -4.45
C ILE A 3 10.44 -4.16 -5.25
N GLU A 4 10.47 -2.83 -5.28
CA GLU A 4 11.54 -2.03 -5.87
C GLU A 4 12.41 -1.44 -4.76
N TRP A 5 13.73 -1.48 -4.93
CA TRP A 5 14.67 -0.97 -3.94
C TRP A 5 15.10 0.48 -4.26
N ILE A 6 14.88 1.39 -3.32
CA ILE A 6 15.34 2.80 -3.40
C ILE A 6 15.93 3.22 -2.06
N GLU A 7 17.25 3.08 -1.88
CA GLU A 7 17.90 3.27 -0.58
C GLU A 7 17.79 4.71 -0.03
N SER A 8 17.23 4.83 1.18
CA SER A 8 17.31 6.01 2.03
C SER A 8 18.71 6.13 2.66
N GLN A 9 19.17 7.37 2.88
CA GLN A 9 20.42 7.65 3.61
C GLN A 9 20.23 7.66 5.13
N PHE A 10 18.99 7.48 5.59
CA PHE A 10 18.58 7.72 6.96
C PHE A 10 18.23 6.40 7.65
N PHE A 11 19.25 5.71 8.15
CA PHE A 11 19.06 4.52 8.96
C PHE A 11 20.27 4.29 9.87
N HIS A 12 20.09 3.42 10.85
CA HIS A 12 21.21 2.82 11.59
C HIS A 12 21.25 1.31 11.36
N THR A 13 22.42 0.70 11.51
CA THR A 13 22.62 -0.75 11.38
C THR A 13 22.50 -1.49 12.71
N ASP A 14 22.00 -0.82 13.75
CA ASP A 14 21.93 -1.29 15.14
C ASP A 14 20.53 -1.82 15.52
N LYS A 15 19.78 -2.33 14.54
CA LYS A 15 18.43 -2.87 14.75
C LYS A 15 18.50 -3.97 15.81
N ILE A 16 17.67 -3.86 16.83
CA ILE A 16 17.62 -4.86 17.90
C ILE A 16 16.82 -6.07 17.43
N ALA A 17 15.63 -5.82 16.86
CA ALA A 17 14.73 -6.85 16.37
C ALA A 17 13.65 -6.25 15.47
N ASN A 18 12.85 -7.11 14.83
CA ASN A 18 11.55 -6.76 14.27
C ASN A 18 10.49 -7.45 15.12
N GLU A 19 10.00 -6.77 16.15
CA GLU A 19 8.98 -7.29 17.08
C GLU A 19 7.59 -6.77 16.74
N MET A 20 7.48 -5.70 15.94
CA MET A 20 6.20 -5.08 15.60
C MET A 20 6.22 -4.41 14.22
N ILE A 21 5.03 -4.14 13.68
CA ILE A 21 4.82 -3.37 12.45
C ILE A 21 4.03 -2.11 12.80
N ILE A 22 4.49 -0.96 12.31
CA ILE A 22 3.82 0.32 12.50
C ILE A 22 3.38 0.84 11.13
N ILE A 23 2.09 1.10 10.98
CA ILE A 23 1.47 1.63 9.77
C ILE A 23 1.38 3.15 9.89
N HIS A 24 1.84 3.83 8.84
CA HIS A 24 1.93 5.28 8.72
C HIS A 24 1.16 5.75 7.50
N HIS A 25 0.99 7.06 7.38
CA HIS A 25 0.62 7.70 6.13
C HIS A 25 1.61 8.80 5.75
N THR A 26 1.79 9.01 4.44
CA THR A 26 2.71 10.04 3.95
C THR A 26 2.23 11.47 4.19
N GLY A 27 0.94 11.65 4.48
CA GLY A 27 0.28 12.93 4.69
C GLY A 27 -0.14 13.65 3.42
N SER A 28 -0.79 14.79 3.61
CA SER A 28 -1.19 15.74 2.58
C SER A 28 -0.75 17.15 2.94
N ASN A 29 -0.65 18.02 1.94
CA ASN A 29 -0.36 19.43 2.10
C ASN A 29 -1.32 20.25 1.24
N ASN A 30 -1.95 21.28 1.83
CA ASN A 30 -2.93 22.14 1.17
C ASN A 30 -4.03 21.34 0.41
N GLY A 31 -4.55 20.29 1.06
CA GLY A 31 -5.63 19.45 0.51
C GLY A 31 -5.19 18.48 -0.60
N ARG A 32 -3.88 18.30 -0.82
CA ARG A 32 -3.32 17.37 -1.81
C ARG A 32 -2.44 16.34 -1.15
N ILE A 33 -2.69 15.06 -1.43
CA ILE A 33 -1.85 13.95 -0.97
C ILE A 33 -0.43 14.14 -1.50
N ASN A 34 0.57 13.87 -0.67
CA ASN A 34 1.96 13.89 -1.10
C ASN A 34 2.19 12.86 -2.23
N SER A 35 2.88 13.27 -3.29
CA SER A 35 3.21 12.36 -4.38
C SER A 35 4.23 11.31 -3.90
N LEU A 36 4.23 10.12 -4.50
CA LEU A 36 5.23 9.10 -4.19
C LEU A 36 6.66 9.65 -4.33
N GLN A 37 6.94 10.37 -5.43
CA GLN A 37 8.24 10.99 -5.64
C GLN A 37 8.57 12.02 -4.54
N GLY A 38 7.58 12.79 -4.09
CA GLY A 38 7.75 13.72 -2.97
C GLY A 38 8.11 13.00 -1.67
N THR A 39 7.44 11.88 -1.37
CA THR A 39 7.76 11.02 -0.22
C THR A 39 9.16 10.42 -0.33
N ILE A 40 9.54 9.89 -1.50
CA ILE A 40 10.89 9.36 -1.74
C ILE A 40 11.93 10.45 -1.53
N SER A 41 11.76 11.63 -2.12
CA SER A 41 12.66 12.77 -1.92
C SER A 41 12.71 13.26 -0.47
N TRP A 42 11.62 13.06 0.30
CA TRP A 42 11.60 13.37 1.72
C TRP A 42 12.47 12.42 2.55
N PHE A 43 12.44 11.12 2.23
CA PHE A 43 13.27 10.10 2.89
C PHE A 43 14.68 9.95 2.30
N LYS A 44 14.91 10.49 1.10
CA LYS A 44 16.18 10.48 0.38
C LYS A 44 16.41 11.86 -0.26
N PRO A 45 16.75 12.88 0.53
CA PRO A 45 17.03 14.20 -0.01
C PRO A 45 18.36 14.20 -0.77
N ASP A 46 18.42 14.99 -1.85
CA ASP A 46 19.65 15.18 -2.63
C ASP A 46 20.75 15.92 -1.85
N VAL A 47 20.38 16.60 -0.76
CA VAL A 47 21.30 17.36 0.09
C VAL A 47 21.70 16.57 1.34
N TRP A 48 22.99 16.26 1.44
CA TRP A 48 23.63 15.51 2.55
C TRP A 48 23.46 16.15 3.96
N ARG A 49 23.05 17.43 4.03
CA ARG A 49 22.85 18.18 5.30
C ARG A 49 21.39 18.40 5.67
N SER A 50 20.47 17.60 5.14
CA SER A 50 19.09 17.64 5.66
C SER A 50 19.12 17.32 7.15
N THR A 51 18.60 18.25 7.98
CA THR A 51 18.38 18.02 9.41
C THR A 51 17.21 17.08 9.67
N ARG A 52 16.48 16.69 8.62
CA ARG A 52 15.31 15.81 8.70
C ARG A 52 15.77 14.37 8.66
N GLN A 53 15.84 13.79 9.85
CA GLN A 53 16.21 12.40 10.10
C GLN A 53 14.94 11.54 10.14
N VAL A 54 14.40 11.22 8.97
CA VAL A 54 13.15 10.43 8.84
C VAL A 54 13.21 9.50 7.63
N SER A 55 12.76 8.27 7.83
CA SER A 55 12.66 7.22 6.81
C SER A 55 11.71 6.12 7.27
N ALA A 56 11.26 5.27 6.34
CA ALA A 56 10.53 4.05 6.62
C ALA A 56 11.13 2.88 5.83
N GLN A 57 10.82 1.64 6.22
CA GLN A 57 11.26 0.47 5.47
C GLN A 57 10.51 0.37 4.15
N TYR A 58 9.20 0.60 4.13
CA TYR A 58 8.37 0.41 2.95
C TYR A 58 7.44 1.61 2.67
N ILE A 59 7.17 1.87 1.39
CA ILE A 59 6.12 2.79 0.92
C ILE A 59 5.21 2.05 -0.06
N ILE A 60 3.89 2.17 0.13
CA ILE A 60 2.86 1.65 -0.76
C ILE A 60 2.12 2.82 -1.41
N ALA A 61 2.31 2.99 -2.72
CA ALA A 61 1.65 4.02 -3.52
C ALA A 61 0.16 3.74 -3.70
N ARG A 62 -0.60 4.76 -4.14
CA ARG A 62 -2.06 4.63 -4.35
C ARG A 62 -2.43 3.83 -5.58
N ASP A 63 -1.59 3.86 -6.61
CA ASP A 63 -1.80 3.23 -7.91
C ASP A 63 -1.03 1.92 -8.04
N LEU A 64 -1.42 1.10 -9.01
CA LEU A 64 -0.90 -0.24 -9.24
C LEU A 64 0.58 -0.19 -9.67
N ARG A 65 1.50 -0.39 -8.71
CA ARG A 65 2.95 -0.39 -8.95
C ARG A 65 3.71 -1.19 -7.88
N PRO A 66 5.01 -1.43 -8.03
CA PRO A 66 5.81 -2.07 -6.99
C PRO A 66 5.76 -1.32 -5.65
N ILE A 67 5.86 -2.08 -4.55
CA ILE A 67 6.11 -1.52 -3.23
C ILE A 67 7.55 -1.00 -3.21
N ILE A 68 7.79 0.20 -2.70
CA ILE A 68 9.15 0.73 -2.58
C ILE A 68 9.72 0.31 -1.23
N GLN A 69 10.87 -0.37 -1.21
CA GLN A 69 11.64 -0.61 -0.01
C GLN A 69 12.82 0.37 0.04
N MET A 70 12.93 1.13 1.15
CA MET A 70 13.95 2.16 1.30
C MET A 70 15.01 1.87 2.37
N VAL A 71 14.67 1.04 3.34
CA VAL A 71 15.56 0.60 4.41
C VAL A 71 15.43 -0.92 4.54
N LYS A 72 16.56 -1.61 4.68
CA LYS A 72 16.55 -3.07 4.87
C LYS A 72 15.86 -3.44 6.19
N ASP A 73 15.28 -4.63 6.27
CA ASP A 73 14.54 -5.06 7.47
C ASP A 73 15.44 -5.15 8.70
N GLU A 74 16.73 -5.47 8.50
CA GLU A 74 17.78 -5.54 9.51
C GLU A 74 18.36 -4.17 9.93
N HIS A 75 17.89 -3.08 9.32
CA HIS A 75 18.30 -1.72 9.65
C HIS A 75 17.16 -0.95 10.35
N THR A 76 17.56 -0.04 11.22
CA THR A 76 16.71 0.89 11.97
C THR A 76 16.35 2.07 11.08
N ALA A 77 15.15 2.06 10.51
CA ALA A 77 14.57 3.27 9.90
C ALA A 77 14.08 4.25 10.99
N TRP A 78 13.87 5.51 10.62
CA TRP A 78 13.51 6.58 11.54
C TRP A 78 12.06 7.04 11.30
N HIS A 79 11.09 6.22 11.72
CA HIS A 79 9.67 6.44 11.43
C HIS A 79 8.82 6.70 12.70
N ALA A 80 9.06 5.96 13.78
CA ALA A 80 8.24 6.00 14.99
C ALA A 80 8.52 7.22 15.90
N GLY A 81 9.74 7.75 15.87
CA GLY A 81 10.19 8.83 16.75
C GLY A 81 10.07 8.47 18.24
N ARG A 82 9.83 9.46 19.12
CA ARG A 82 9.54 9.21 20.55
C ARG A 82 8.24 8.43 20.70
N SER A 83 8.36 7.15 21.01
CA SER A 83 7.29 6.16 21.00
C SER A 83 7.55 5.10 22.05
N SER A 84 6.47 4.47 22.54
CA SER A 84 6.56 3.34 23.46
C SER A 84 5.36 2.42 23.32
N TRP A 85 5.58 1.12 23.51
CA TRP A 85 4.52 0.11 23.50
C TRP A 85 4.93 -1.08 24.36
N GLU A 86 3.95 -1.77 24.96
CA GLU A 86 4.21 -3.00 25.71
C GLU A 86 4.31 -4.17 24.74
N ILE A 87 5.47 -4.83 24.73
CA ILE A 87 5.74 -6.02 23.90
C ILE A 87 6.06 -7.16 24.85
N ASN A 88 5.23 -8.21 24.85
CA ASN A 88 5.38 -9.39 25.73
C ASN A 88 5.48 -9.02 27.21
N GLY A 89 4.66 -8.08 27.69
CA GLY A 89 4.65 -7.65 29.09
C GLY A 89 5.80 -6.71 29.48
N VAL A 90 6.64 -6.30 28.52
CA VAL A 90 7.77 -5.38 28.76
C VAL A 90 7.55 -4.09 28.00
N LEU A 91 7.54 -2.96 28.71
CA LEU A 91 7.50 -1.65 28.08
C LEU A 91 8.78 -1.42 27.26
N ARG A 92 8.61 -1.24 25.95
CA ARG A 92 9.68 -0.86 25.03
C ARG A 92 9.54 0.63 24.70
N GLU A 93 10.66 1.33 24.73
CA GLU A 93 10.77 2.71 24.25
C GLU A 93 11.59 2.73 22.95
N ASN A 94 11.48 3.83 22.19
CA ASN A 94 12.17 4.01 20.91
C ASN A 94 11.90 2.87 19.93
N LEU A 95 10.64 2.76 19.49
CA LEU A 95 10.20 1.61 18.70
C LEU A 95 10.90 1.47 17.34
N ASN A 96 11.53 2.53 16.81
CA ASN A 96 12.33 2.50 15.57
C ASN A 96 13.24 1.26 15.45
N ASN A 97 13.96 0.91 16.52
CA ASN A 97 14.94 -0.18 16.50
C ASN A 97 14.33 -1.57 16.76
N ARG A 98 13.01 -1.64 16.92
CA ARG A 98 12.22 -2.84 17.20
C ARG A 98 11.06 -3.04 16.22
N SER A 99 10.91 -2.18 15.22
CA SER A 99 9.76 -2.19 14.32
C SER A 99 10.12 -2.10 12.84
N ILE A 100 9.15 -2.49 12.01
CA ILE A 100 9.09 -2.18 10.57
C ILE A 100 8.05 -1.07 10.38
N GLY A 101 8.45 0.03 9.73
CA GLY A 101 7.57 1.11 9.30
C GLY A 101 7.10 0.91 7.88
N ILE A 102 5.78 0.96 7.67
CA ILE A 102 5.13 0.89 6.36
C ILE A 102 4.31 2.17 6.14
N GLU A 103 4.64 2.91 5.09
CA GLU A 103 4.01 4.17 4.73
C GLU A 103 2.98 3.96 3.63
N LEU A 104 1.72 4.32 3.87
CA LEU A 104 0.70 4.38 2.82
C LEU A 104 0.66 5.77 2.22
N GLN A 105 0.76 5.88 0.90
CA GLN A 105 0.56 7.15 0.21
C GLN A 105 -0.89 7.64 0.41
N GLY A 106 -1.07 8.68 1.21
CA GLY A 106 -2.38 9.14 1.64
C GLY A 106 -2.29 10.03 2.87
N ASP A 107 -3.44 10.53 3.31
CA ASP A 107 -3.57 11.28 4.56
C ASP A 107 -4.56 10.66 5.55
N GLY A 108 -5.28 9.61 5.16
CA GLY A 108 -6.23 8.90 6.02
C GLY A 108 -7.30 9.79 6.67
N GLN A 109 -7.49 11.02 6.19
CA GLN A 109 -8.37 12.01 6.81
C GLN A 109 -9.37 12.54 5.80
N LEU A 110 -8.89 13.00 4.64
CA LEU A 110 -9.71 13.50 3.55
C LEU A 110 -9.92 12.42 2.48
N PHE A 111 -8.92 11.55 2.28
CA PHE A 111 -8.94 10.55 1.22
C PHE A 111 -8.79 9.13 1.78
N ARG A 112 -9.70 8.25 1.37
CA ARG A 112 -9.60 6.80 1.67
C ARG A 112 -8.42 6.18 0.94
N TYR A 113 -7.83 5.13 1.53
CA TYR A 113 -6.84 4.29 0.86
C TYR A 113 -7.50 3.46 -0.25
N SER A 114 -6.76 3.20 -1.33
CA SER A 114 -7.28 2.43 -2.47
C SER A 114 -7.34 0.93 -2.15
N ASP A 115 -8.11 0.17 -2.93
CA ASP A 115 -8.15 -1.30 -2.80
C ASP A 115 -6.77 -1.92 -2.98
N PHE A 116 -6.05 -1.46 -3.99
CA PHE A 116 -4.66 -1.87 -4.22
C PHE A 116 -3.77 -1.67 -2.98
N GLN A 117 -3.91 -0.54 -2.29
CA GLN A 117 -3.12 -0.28 -1.08
C GLN A 117 -3.40 -1.31 0.01
N TYR A 118 -4.66 -1.69 0.23
CA TYR A 118 -5.00 -2.73 1.19
C TYR A 118 -4.45 -4.08 0.76
N ASP A 119 -4.60 -4.47 -0.50
CA ASP A 119 -4.12 -5.76 -0.98
C ASP A 119 -2.58 -5.87 -0.87
N ALA A 120 -1.88 -4.80 -1.25
CA ALA A 120 -0.43 -4.71 -1.11
C ALA A 120 0.02 -4.70 0.37
N LEU A 121 -0.70 -3.97 1.23
CA LEU A 121 -0.42 -3.91 2.65
C LEU A 121 -0.65 -5.27 3.32
N ILE A 122 -1.78 -5.92 3.06
CA ILE A 122 -2.11 -7.25 3.61
C ILE A 122 -1.03 -8.25 3.17
N TRP A 123 -0.67 -8.26 1.89
CA TRP A 123 0.40 -9.12 1.38
C TRP A 123 1.72 -8.86 2.11
N LEU A 124 2.17 -7.60 2.19
CA LEU A 124 3.44 -7.25 2.82
C LEU A 124 3.45 -7.58 4.32
N VAL A 125 2.40 -7.22 5.04
CA VAL A 125 2.27 -7.44 6.48
C VAL A 125 2.28 -8.93 6.80
N LYS A 126 1.57 -9.78 6.05
CA LYS A 126 1.64 -11.24 6.22
C LYS A 126 3.07 -11.75 6.09
N GLN A 127 3.78 -11.35 5.03
CA GLN A 127 5.17 -11.79 4.81
C GLN A 127 6.08 -11.38 5.96
N LYS A 128 5.93 -10.16 6.49
CA LYS A 128 6.77 -9.68 7.61
C LYS A 128 6.37 -10.30 8.95
N MET A 129 5.09 -10.56 9.16
CA MET A 129 4.62 -11.31 10.33
C MET A 129 5.19 -12.72 10.35
N GLU A 130 5.12 -13.44 9.22
CA GLU A 130 5.70 -14.78 9.09
C GLU A 130 7.22 -14.77 9.25
N GLN A 131 7.91 -13.86 8.57
CA GLN A 131 9.38 -13.78 8.57
C GLN A 131 9.95 -13.50 9.96
N PHE A 132 9.28 -12.67 10.77
CA PHE A 132 9.79 -12.20 12.05
C PHE A 132 8.98 -12.70 13.26
N ASN A 133 8.02 -13.60 13.05
CA ASN A 133 7.08 -14.09 14.07
C ASN A 133 6.36 -12.96 14.81
N ILE A 134 5.92 -11.93 14.08
CA ILE A 134 5.21 -10.78 14.67
C ILE A 134 3.73 -11.17 14.80
N PRO A 135 3.15 -11.15 16.01
CA PRO A 135 1.74 -11.42 16.22
C PRO A 135 0.87 -10.27 15.67
N ILE A 136 -0.37 -10.55 15.29
CA ILE A 136 -1.26 -9.54 14.68
C ILE A 136 -1.54 -8.38 15.65
N GLU A 137 -1.49 -8.64 16.96
CA GLU A 137 -1.59 -7.66 18.03
C GLU A 137 -0.40 -6.70 18.11
N LEU A 138 0.65 -6.91 17.32
CA LEU A 138 1.77 -5.98 17.18
C LEU A 138 1.82 -5.35 15.79
N VAL A 139 0.74 -5.45 15.01
CA VAL A 139 0.47 -4.57 13.88
C VAL A 139 -0.37 -3.40 14.40
N ARG A 140 0.23 -2.20 14.41
CA ARG A 140 -0.32 -1.01 15.05
C ARG A 140 -0.19 0.22 14.17
N GLY A 141 -1.03 1.21 14.40
CA GLY A 141 -0.91 2.52 13.76
C GLY A 141 0.04 3.44 14.53
N HIS A 142 0.51 4.53 13.91
CA HIS A 142 1.38 5.50 14.58
C HIS A 142 0.66 6.22 15.73
N GLU A 143 -0.66 6.39 15.61
CA GLU A 143 -1.54 7.00 16.62
C GLU A 143 -1.63 6.20 17.91
N GLU A 144 -1.45 4.89 17.85
CA GLU A 144 -1.52 4.02 19.02
C GLU A 144 -0.25 4.11 19.88
N ILE A 145 0.92 4.27 19.23
CA ILE A 145 2.22 4.24 19.92
C ILE A 145 2.71 5.62 20.38
N THR A 146 2.07 6.71 19.93
CA THR A 146 2.37 8.07 20.38
C THR A 146 1.18 9.01 20.19
N PRO A 147 0.82 9.84 21.21
CA PRO A 147 -0.31 10.76 21.10
C PRO A 147 -0.07 11.96 20.16
N ARG A 148 1.13 12.06 19.57
CA ARG A 148 1.57 13.21 18.76
C ARG A 148 1.24 13.06 17.28
N LYS A 149 0.77 11.88 16.87
CA LYS A 149 0.67 11.44 15.48
C LYS A 149 -0.71 10.84 15.27
N PRO A 150 -1.50 11.33 14.30
CA PRO A 150 -2.85 10.81 14.06
C PRO A 150 -2.89 9.75 12.95
N ASP A 151 -1.76 9.41 12.34
CA ASP A 151 -1.68 8.48 11.22
C ASP A 151 -1.72 7.00 11.67
N PRO A 152 -2.36 6.08 10.91
CA PRO A 152 -2.77 6.21 9.51
C PRO A 152 -4.14 6.87 9.30
N GLY A 153 -4.75 7.45 10.32
CA GLY A 153 -5.91 8.33 10.20
C GLY A 153 -7.26 7.62 10.24
N GLN A 154 -8.31 8.40 10.51
CA GLN A 154 -9.68 7.91 10.72
C GLN A 154 -10.31 7.13 9.56
N LEU A 155 -9.78 7.30 8.34
CA LEU A 155 -10.25 6.59 7.13
C LEU A 155 -9.47 5.29 6.87
N PHE A 156 -8.51 4.94 7.73
CA PHE A 156 -7.88 3.63 7.70
C PHE A 156 -8.84 2.57 8.25
N ASP A 157 -9.10 1.54 7.44
CA ASP A 157 -10.04 0.46 7.72
C ASP A 157 -9.27 -0.70 8.39
N TRP A 158 -9.17 -0.61 9.71
CA TRP A 158 -8.56 -1.63 10.55
C TRP A 158 -9.22 -2.99 10.41
N ASP A 159 -10.53 -3.04 10.20
CA ASP A 159 -11.28 -4.30 10.09
C ASP A 159 -10.97 -5.00 8.78
N ARG A 160 -10.88 -4.25 7.67
CA ARG A 160 -10.40 -4.79 6.39
C ARG A 160 -9.00 -5.38 6.50
N LEU A 161 -8.06 -4.67 7.13
CA LEU A 161 -6.72 -5.21 7.35
C LEU A 161 -6.77 -6.50 8.18
N LYS A 162 -7.43 -6.48 9.34
CA LYS A 162 -7.51 -7.64 10.25
C LYS A 162 -8.16 -8.85 9.58
N GLN A 163 -9.24 -8.66 8.83
CA GLN A 163 -9.88 -9.74 8.05
C GLN A 163 -8.94 -10.29 6.97
N GLY A 164 -8.26 -9.39 6.25
CA GLY A 164 -7.27 -9.77 5.26
C GLY A 164 -6.09 -10.55 5.84
N LEU A 165 -5.64 -10.22 7.05
CA LEU A 165 -4.57 -10.94 7.76
C LEU A 165 -5.03 -12.29 8.33
N ALA A 166 -6.28 -12.36 8.82
CA ALA A 166 -6.87 -13.58 9.36
C ALA A 166 -7.25 -14.61 8.29
N SER A 167 -7.41 -14.18 7.02
CA SER A 167 -7.64 -15.12 5.93
C SER A 167 -6.42 -16.03 5.77
N VAL A 168 -6.65 -17.33 5.91
CA VAL A 168 -5.62 -18.35 5.70
C VAL A 168 -5.23 -18.31 4.23
N THR A 169 -4.15 -17.61 3.90
CA THR A 169 -3.49 -17.80 2.61
C THR A 169 -2.47 -18.90 2.82
N ALA A 170 -2.84 -20.13 2.46
CA ALA A 170 -1.84 -21.15 2.16
C ALA A 170 -0.83 -20.55 1.16
N PRO A 171 0.46 -20.88 1.24
CA PRO A 171 1.42 -20.41 0.26
C PRO A 171 1.12 -21.07 -1.09
N GLY A 172 0.49 -20.30 -1.98
CA GLY A 172 0.36 -20.61 -3.41
C GLY A 172 -0.91 -21.34 -3.85
N SER A 173 -2.06 -20.65 -3.86
CA SER A 173 -3.20 -20.90 -4.77
C SER A 173 -4.28 -19.87 -4.49
N ASP A 174 -4.96 -19.35 -5.51
CA ASP A 174 -6.07 -18.41 -5.45
C ASP A 174 -5.69 -16.91 -5.49
N ILE A 175 -4.78 -16.56 -6.40
CA ILE A 175 -5.16 -15.48 -7.31
C ILE A 175 -6.27 -16.11 -8.18
N PRO A 176 -7.49 -15.56 -8.28
CA PRO A 176 -8.42 -16.00 -9.30
C PRO A 176 -7.65 -16.02 -10.60
N ALA A 177 -7.62 -17.17 -11.30
CA ALA A 177 -7.00 -17.23 -12.61
C ALA A 177 -7.49 -16.01 -13.39
N PHE A 178 -6.55 -15.20 -13.89
CA PHE A 178 -6.88 -14.13 -14.81
C PHE A 178 -7.71 -14.79 -15.91
N ASP A 179 -8.95 -14.34 -16.07
CA ASP A 179 -9.83 -14.87 -17.11
C ASP A 179 -9.31 -14.37 -18.45
N ASP A 180 -8.42 -15.16 -19.03
CA ASP A 180 -7.78 -14.97 -20.33
C ASP A 180 -8.80 -14.96 -21.48
N SER A 181 -10.08 -15.26 -21.21
CA SER A 181 -11.11 -15.28 -22.25
C SER A 181 -11.49 -13.91 -22.80
N LEU A 182 -10.96 -12.82 -22.22
CA LEU A 182 -11.06 -11.46 -22.75
C LEU A 182 -9.80 -10.98 -23.49
N ASP A 183 -8.71 -11.75 -23.44
CA ASP A 183 -7.50 -11.53 -24.24
C ASP A 183 -7.61 -12.36 -25.54
N THR A 184 -8.18 -11.75 -26.58
CA THR A 184 -8.42 -12.45 -27.84
C THR A 184 -7.22 -12.48 -28.78
N ASP A 185 -6.12 -11.78 -28.47
CA ASP A 185 -4.91 -11.69 -29.30
C ASP A 185 -3.62 -12.17 -28.62
N GLY A 186 -3.65 -12.42 -27.31
CA GLY A 186 -2.65 -13.18 -26.56
C GLY A 186 -1.38 -12.40 -26.21
N ASP A 187 -1.46 -11.07 -26.09
CA ASP A 187 -0.34 -10.21 -25.73
C ASP A 187 -0.36 -9.72 -24.26
N GLY A 188 -1.43 -10.01 -23.52
CA GLY A 188 -1.58 -9.68 -22.11
C GLY A 188 -1.99 -8.22 -21.84
N ILE A 189 -2.52 -7.47 -22.81
CA ILE A 189 -3.01 -6.09 -22.64
C ILE A 189 -4.46 -5.94 -23.12
N ILE A 190 -5.34 -5.42 -22.24
CA ILE A 190 -6.73 -5.09 -22.60
C ILE A 190 -6.76 -3.74 -23.33
N TYR A 191 -7.07 -3.73 -24.62
CA TYR A 191 -7.40 -2.52 -25.38
C TYR A 191 -8.90 -2.18 -25.23
N LEU A 192 -9.20 -0.96 -24.78
CA LEU A 192 -10.51 -0.35 -25.02
C LEU A 192 -10.40 0.38 -26.36
N ASP A 193 -11.03 -0.16 -27.41
CA ASP A 193 -10.96 0.44 -28.74
C ASP A 193 -12.07 1.50 -28.94
N GLU A 194 -11.65 2.76 -28.95
CA GLU A 194 -12.33 3.86 -29.65
C GLU A 194 -11.78 3.92 -31.07
N THR A 195 -12.39 3.24 -32.06
CA THR A 195 -12.55 3.71 -33.45
C THR A 195 -13.32 2.75 -34.35
N ASP A 196 -14.22 3.35 -35.12
CA ASP A 196 -15.00 2.91 -36.28
C ASP A 196 -14.50 1.69 -37.09
N ASP A 197 -15.12 0.52 -36.91
CA ASP A 197 -15.73 -0.28 -38.00
C ASP A 197 -16.34 -1.60 -37.46
N VAL A 198 -17.68 -1.69 -37.48
CA VAL A 198 -18.40 -2.89 -37.03
C VAL A 198 -18.44 -3.95 -38.14
N LYS A 199 -17.78 -5.10 -37.95
CA LYS A 199 -18.10 -6.34 -38.66
C LYS A 199 -18.68 -7.37 -37.71
N LEU A 200 -19.98 -7.66 -37.88
CA LEU A 200 -20.67 -8.70 -37.12
C LEU A 200 -20.44 -10.08 -37.76
N PRO A 201 -20.12 -11.12 -36.97
CA PRO A 201 -20.20 -12.52 -37.39
C PRO A 201 -21.67 -12.95 -37.60
N SER A 202 -21.88 -13.89 -38.53
CA SER A 202 -23.19 -14.40 -38.92
C SER A 202 -23.98 -14.99 -37.76
N GLY A 203 -25.23 -14.56 -37.57
CA GLY A 203 -26.25 -15.34 -36.88
C GLY A 203 -26.80 -14.81 -35.55
N LYS A 204 -26.70 -13.51 -35.24
CA LYS A 204 -27.41 -12.93 -34.07
C LYS A 204 -28.32 -11.76 -34.44
N ASP A 205 -29.48 -11.79 -33.79
CA ASP A 205 -30.65 -10.96 -34.03
C ASP A 205 -30.39 -9.48 -33.68
N ARG A 206 -30.82 -8.56 -34.54
CA ARG A 206 -30.45 -7.12 -34.50
C ARG A 206 -31.18 -6.31 -33.43
N THR A 207 -32.13 -6.90 -32.73
CA THR A 207 -33.09 -6.19 -31.86
C THR A 207 -32.53 -5.78 -30.50
N ILE A 208 -31.42 -6.37 -30.02
CA ILE A 208 -30.85 -6.06 -28.70
C ILE A 208 -29.91 -4.85 -28.76
N VAL A 209 -29.16 -4.71 -29.85
CA VAL A 209 -28.15 -3.65 -30.02
C VAL A 209 -28.80 -2.27 -30.17
N GLU A 210 -29.93 -2.19 -30.88
CA GLU A 210 -30.68 -0.94 -31.07
C GLU A 210 -31.30 -0.43 -29.75
N SER A 211 -31.74 -1.33 -28.86
CA SER A 211 -32.31 -0.95 -27.55
C SER A 211 -31.29 -0.37 -26.56
N ILE A 212 -30.02 -0.78 -26.69
CA ILE A 212 -28.92 -0.33 -25.83
C ILE A 212 -28.38 1.00 -26.35
N LEU A 213 -28.31 1.18 -27.67
CA LEU A 213 -27.85 2.43 -28.27
C LEU A 213 -28.82 3.59 -28.02
N ASP A 214 -30.13 3.36 -28.04
CA ASP A 214 -31.13 4.39 -27.71
C ASP A 214 -31.09 4.80 -26.23
N PHE A 215 -30.73 3.88 -25.32
CA PHE A 215 -30.54 4.19 -23.90
C PHE A 215 -29.37 5.15 -23.66
N PHE A 216 -28.25 4.96 -24.39
CA PHE A 216 -27.08 5.84 -24.27
C PHE A 216 -27.22 7.15 -25.04
N ALA A 217 -27.93 7.16 -26.18
CA ALA A 217 -28.21 8.39 -26.94
C ALA A 217 -29.12 9.38 -26.17
N GLY A 218 -29.93 8.88 -25.23
CA GLY A 218 -30.75 9.71 -24.34
C GLY A 218 -29.99 10.32 -23.15
N LEU A 219 -28.78 9.84 -22.83
CA LEU A 219 -27.98 10.34 -21.70
C LEU A 219 -27.08 11.54 -22.05
N PHE A 220 -27.01 11.92 -23.33
CA PHE A 220 -26.17 13.04 -23.80
C PHE A 220 -26.93 14.07 -24.65
N LYS A 221 -28.20 14.34 -24.31
CA LYS A 221 -28.89 15.58 -24.71
C LYS A 221 -29.30 16.40 -23.48
#